data_AF-A0AAW7YSM2-F1
#
_entry.id   AF-A0AAW7YSM2-F1
#
_cell.length_a   1.000
_cell.length_b   1.000
_cell.length_c   1.000
_cell.angle_alpha   90.00
_cell.angle_beta   90.00
_cell.angle_gamma   90.00
#
_symmetry.space_group_name_H-M   'P 1'
#
loop_
_entity.id
_entity.type
_entity.pdbx_description
1 polymer ?
#
loop_
_entity_poly.entity_id
_entity_poly.type
_entity_poly.pdbx_seq_one_letter_code
_entity_poly.pdbx_strand_id
1 'polypeptide(L)'
;RTQQLSSINQQLVHATSSAEQANQSKTRFLAAVSHDLMQPLNAAKLFTGSLLEAELEKEAKFLAASIDKSLYSAEEIISDLLDISRLESG
;
A
#
# COMPACT_ATOMS: atom_id res chain seq x y z
N ARG A 1 12.95 -9.71 45.07
CA ARG A 1 11.69 -10.05 44.35
C ARG A 1 11.04 -8.82 43.71
N THR A 2 10.76 -7.74 44.46
CA THR A 2 10.24 -6.46 43.93
C THR A 2 11.18 -5.76 42.94
N GLN A 3 12.49 -5.72 43.21
CA GLN A 3 13.47 -5.15 42.25
C GLN A 3 13.55 -5.92 40.93
N GLN A 4 13.41 -7.25 40.99
CA GLN A 4 13.45 -8.12 39.81
C GLN A 4 12.19 -7.95 38.95
N LEU A 5 11.01 -7.80 39.59
CA LEU A 5 9.77 -7.43 38.92
C LEU A 5 9.84 -6.04 38.27
N SER A 6 10.41 -5.06 38.97
CA SER A 6 10.61 -3.70 38.43
C SER A 6 11.51 -3.71 37.19
N SER A 7 12.59 -4.48 37.22
CA SER A 7 13.52 -4.61 36.08
C SER A 7 12.85 -5.28 34.87
N ILE A 8 12.11 -6.38 35.09
CA ILE A 8 11.35 -7.05 34.03
C ILE A 8 10.28 -6.12 33.44
N ASN A 9 9.60 -5.33 34.28
CA ASN A 9 8.60 -4.37 33.82
C ASN A 9 9.24 -3.27 32.95
N GLN A 10 10.39 -2.74 33.36
CA GLN A 10 11.16 -1.78 32.54
C GLN A 10 11.61 -2.38 31.20
N GLN A 11 12.07 -3.63 31.19
CA GLN A 11 12.42 -4.33 29.95
C GLN A 11 11.21 -4.53 29.04
N LEU A 12 10.05 -4.88 29.62
CA LEU A 12 8.81 -5.04 28.88
C LEU A 12 8.37 -3.71 28.24
N VAL A 13 8.37 -2.62 29.01
CA VAL A 13 8.04 -1.27 28.51
C VAL A 13 8.97 -0.86 27.37
N HIS A 14 10.27 -1.10 27.51
CA HIS A 14 11.24 -0.80 26.46
C HIS A 14 11.00 -1.65 25.20
N ALA A 15 10.73 -2.94 25.36
CA ALA A 15 10.42 -3.83 24.25
C ALA A 15 9.12 -3.43 23.52
N THR A 16 8.07 -3.10 24.27
CA THR A 16 6.79 -2.61 23.71
C THR A 16 6.99 -1.30 22.95
N SER A 17 7.68 -0.31 23.56
CA SER A 17 7.94 0.97 22.91
C SER A 17 8.77 0.82 21.62
N SER A 18 9.76 -0.09 21.63
CA SER A 18 10.55 -0.39 20.42
C SER A 18 9.71 -1.05 19.33
N ALA A 19 8.79 -1.95 19.68
CA ALA A 19 7.89 -2.60 18.74
C ALA A 19 6.90 -1.61 18.12
N GLU A 20 6.32 -0.72 18.94
CA GLU A 20 5.41 0.34 18.48
C GLU A 20 6.10 1.30 17.50
N GLN A 21 7.33 1.75 17.81
CA GLN A 21 8.10 2.62 16.91
C GLN A 21 8.42 1.94 15.57
N ALA A 22 8.78 0.66 15.59
CA ALA A 22 9.03 -0.11 14.38
C ALA A 22 7.76 -0.22 13.52
N ASN A 23 6.62 -0.51 14.16
CA ASN A 23 5.34 -0.63 13.47
C ASN A 23 4.89 0.69 12.85
N GLN A 24 5.02 1.78 13.60
CA GLN A 24 4.71 3.12 13.10
C GLN A 24 5.61 3.52 11.92
N SER A 25 6.89 3.15 11.96
CA SER A 25 7.83 3.40 10.86
C SER A 25 7.46 2.59 9.62
N LYS A 26 7.09 1.31 9.77
CA LYS A 26 6.60 0.44 8.69
C LYS A 26 5.36 1.05 8.02
N THR A 27 4.39 1.52 8.80
CA THR A 27 3.15 2.09 8.26
C THR A 27 3.37 3.42 7.54
N ARG A 28 4.22 4.30 8.07
CA ARG A 28 4.59 5.53 7.34
C ARG A 28 5.31 5.22 6.03
N PHE A 29 6.22 4.26 6.04
CA PHE A 29 6.93 3.84 4.84
C PHE A 29 5.97 3.29 3.78
N LEU A 30 5.08 2.36 4.17
CA LEU A 30 4.11 1.78 3.25
C LEU A 30 3.14 2.83 2.70
N ALA A 31 2.65 3.76 3.53
CA ALA A 31 1.80 4.85 3.08
C ALA A 31 2.49 5.75 2.04
N ALA A 32 3.77 6.09 2.26
CA ALA A 32 4.54 6.90 1.31
C ALA A 32 4.75 6.16 -0.02
N VAL A 33 5.16 4.89 0.03
CA VAL A 33 5.36 4.07 -1.17
C VAL A 33 4.05 3.88 -1.94
N SER A 34 2.94 3.59 -1.28
CA SER A 34 1.63 3.45 -1.93
C SER A 34 1.22 4.72 -2.65
N HIS A 35 1.44 5.90 -2.06
CA HIS A 35 1.16 7.17 -2.72
C HIS A 35 2.00 7.35 -4.00
N ASP A 36 3.30 7.10 -3.91
CA ASP A 36 4.23 7.24 -5.04
C ASP A 36 3.95 6.21 -6.15
N LEU A 37 3.37 5.05 -5.82
CA LEU A 37 2.89 4.05 -6.79
C LEU A 37 1.54 4.43 -7.42
N MET A 38 0.63 5.05 -6.66
CA MET A 38 -0.68 5.46 -7.18
C MET A 38 -0.58 6.56 -8.24
N GLN A 39 0.39 7.48 -8.13
CA GLN A 39 0.58 8.56 -9.11
C GLN A 39 0.80 8.05 -10.55
N PRO A 40 1.81 7.21 -10.84
CA PRO A 40 2.01 6.67 -12.19
C PRO A 40 0.88 5.74 -12.62
N LEU A 41 0.24 5.01 -11.69
CA LEU A 41 -0.91 4.18 -11.99
C LEU A 41 -2.11 5.00 -12.48
N ASN A 42 -2.41 6.12 -11.80
CA ASN A 42 -3.45 7.05 -12.20
C ASN A 42 -3.15 7.69 -13.57
N ALA A 43 -1.90 8.04 -13.84
CA ALA A 43 -1.49 8.53 -15.15
C ALA A 43 -1.72 7.46 -16.24
N ALA A 44 -1.33 6.21 -15.99
CA ALA A 44 -1.56 5.10 -16.91
C ALA A 44 -3.06 4.86 -17.18
N LYS A 45 -3.91 4.96 -16.15
CA LYS A 45 -5.38 4.87 -16.29
C LYS A 45 -5.94 6.01 -17.15
N LEU A 46 -5.47 7.25 -16.98
CA LEU A 46 -5.89 8.38 -17.80
C LEU A 46 -5.54 8.17 -19.28
N PHE A 47 -4.31 7.71 -19.57
CA PHE A 47 -3.91 7.42 -20.95
C PHE A 47 -4.70 6.24 -21.54
N THR A 48 -4.94 5.20 -20.75
CA THR A 48 -5.72 4.03 -21.21
C THR A 48 -7.18 4.40 -21.44
N GLY A 49 -7.78 5.23 -20.60
CA GLY A 49 -9.12 5.78 -20.81
C GLY A 49 -9.21 6.58 -22.11
N SER A 50 -8.19 7.41 -22.39
CA SER A 50 -8.10 8.16 -23.66
C SER A 50 -8.00 7.22 -24.87
N LEU A 51 -7.30 6.09 -24.75
CA LEU A 51 -7.23 5.07 -25.81
C LEU A 51 -8.57 4.35 -26.00
N LEU A 52 -9.32 4.09 -24.93
CA LEU A 52 -10.63 3.44 -25.00
C LEU A 52 -11.69 4.29 -25.69
N GLU A 53 -11.57 5.62 -25.59
CA GLU A 53 -12.44 6.59 -26.27
C GLU A 53 -12.05 6.83 -27.75
N ALA A 54 -10.81 6.51 -28.14
CA ALA A 54 -10.33 6.72 -29.50
C ALA A 54 -10.93 5.71 -30.51
N GLU A 55 -11.03 6.13 -31.77
CA GLU A 55 -11.30 5.20 -32.89
C GLU A 55 -10.05 4.37 -33.17
N LEU A 56 -10.01 3.16 -32.62
CA LEU A 56 -8.95 2.19 -32.78
C LEU A 56 -9.43 0.96 -33.55
N GLU A 57 -8.49 0.28 -34.20
CA GLU A 57 -8.72 -1.07 -34.71
C GLU A 57 -9.08 -2.04 -33.57
N LYS A 58 -9.81 -3.10 -33.90
CA LYS A 58 -10.36 -4.05 -32.93
C LYS A 58 -9.30 -4.64 -31.99
N GLU A 59 -8.12 -4.95 -32.52
CA GLU A 59 -7.02 -5.52 -31.74
C GLU A 59 -6.47 -4.52 -30.71
N ALA A 60 -6.23 -3.28 -31.14
CA ALA A 60 -5.75 -2.22 -30.25
C ALA A 60 -6.79 -1.88 -29.16
N LYS A 61 -8.08 -1.88 -29.49
CA LYS A 61 -9.16 -1.70 -28.51
C LYS A 61 -9.22 -2.83 -27.48
N PHE A 62 -8.98 -4.07 -27.91
CA PHE A 62 -8.90 -5.22 -27.01
C PHE A 62 -7.68 -5.12 -26.05
N LEU A 63 -6.53 -4.69 -26.56
CA LEU A 63 -5.34 -4.46 -25.74
C LEU A 63 -5.55 -3.33 -24.74
N ALA A 64 -6.14 -2.20 -25.16
CA ALA A 64 -6.46 -1.09 -24.26
C ALA A 64 -7.39 -1.53 -23.11
N ALA A 65 -8.43 -2.32 -23.42
CA ALA A 65 -9.33 -2.87 -22.40
C ALA A 65 -8.63 -3.85 -21.46
N SER A 66 -7.68 -4.63 -21.97
CA SER A 66 -6.88 -5.55 -21.15
C SER A 66 -5.94 -4.78 -20.21
N ILE A 67 -5.29 -3.72 -20.71
CA ILE A 67 -4.45 -2.83 -19.90
C ILE A 67 -5.29 -2.19 -18.79
N ASP A 68 -6.47 -1.64 -19.11
CA ASP A 68 -7.36 -0.99 -18.15
C ASP A 68 -7.73 -1.95 -17.00
N LYS A 69 -8.12 -3.18 -17.35
CA LYS A 69 -8.42 -4.23 -16.36
C LYS A 69 -7.21 -4.56 -15.49
N SER A 70 -6.02 -4.67 -16.06
CA SER A 70 -4.80 -4.94 -15.31
C SER A 70 -4.43 -3.78 -14.37
N LEU A 71 -4.61 -2.53 -14.80
CA LEU A 71 -4.38 -1.36 -13.95
C LEU A 71 -5.35 -1.31 -12.78
N TYR A 72 -6.62 -1.64 -13.01
CA TYR A 72 -7.62 -1.76 -11.93
C TYR A 72 -7.24 -2.84 -10.91
N SER A 73 -6.84 -4.04 -11.37
CA SER A 73 -6.38 -5.09 -10.45
C SER A 73 -5.12 -4.69 -9.68
N ALA A 74 -4.20 -3.95 -10.29
CA ALA A 74 -3.01 -3.44 -9.60
C ALA A 74 -3.38 -2.42 -8.50
N GLU A 75 -4.37 -1.56 -8.76
CA GLU A 75 -4.91 -0.61 -7.78
C GLU A 75 -5.51 -1.31 -6.57
N GLU A 76 -6.34 -2.35 -6.79
CA GLU A 76 -6.95 -3.13 -5.72
C GLU A 76 -5.87 -3.79 -4.83
N ILE A 77 -4.86 -4.42 -5.42
CA ILE A 77 -3.76 -5.05 -4.66
C ILE A 77 -3.01 -4.02 -3.80
N ILE A 78 -2.75 -2.83 -4.33
CA ILE A 78 -2.07 -1.76 -3.59
C ILE A 78 -2.94 -1.24 -2.45
N SER A 79 -4.25 -1.11 -2.67
CA SER A 79 -5.22 -0.70 -1.64
C SER A 79 -5.30 -1.74 -0.52
N ASP A 80 -5.46 -3.02 -0.86
CA ASP A 80 -5.53 -4.13 0.10
C ASP A 80 -4.27 -4.21 0.96
N LEU A 81 -3.09 -4.03 0.35
CA LEU A 81 -1.81 -4.01 1.09
C LEU A 81 -1.75 -2.86 2.10
N LEU A 82 -2.28 -1.68 1.73
CA LEU A 82 -2.32 -0.52 2.61
C LEU A 82 -3.29 -0.73 3.77
N ASP A 83 -4.45 -1.34 3.51
CA ASP A 83 -5.45 -1.64 4.54
C ASP A 83 -4.91 -2.66 5.55
N ILE A 84 -4.23 -3.72 5.09
CA ILE A 84 -3.53 -4.67 5.96
C ILE A 84 -2.48 -3.95 6.83
N SER A 85 -1.67 -3.08 6.24
CA SER A 85 -0.67 -2.32 6.99
C SER A 85 -1.28 -1.42 8.08
N ARG A 86 -2.45 -0.84 7.82
CA ARG A 86 -3.16 -0.01 8.80
C ARG A 86 -3.75 -0.85 9.93
N LEU A 87 -4.33 -2.01 9.61
CA LEU A 87 -4.87 -2.94 10.59
C LEU A 87 -3.79 -3.49 11.54
N GLU A 88 -2.59 -3.78 11.05
CA GLU A 88 -1.48 -4.22 11.91
C GLU A 88 -0.94 -3.11 12.83
N SER A 89 -1.25 -1.85 12.55
CA SER A 89 -0.76 -0.68 13.30
C SER A 89 -1.77 -0.06 14.27
N GLY A 90 -3.03 -0.51 14.25
CA GLY A 90 -4.05 -0.16 15.24
C GLY A 90 -4.16 -1.23 16.32
#